data_AF-A0A3E3DUF4-F1
#
_entry.id   AF-A0A3E3DUF4-F1
#
_cell.length_a   1.000
_cell.length_b   1.000
_cell.length_c   1.000
_cell.angle_alpha   90.00
_cell.angle_beta   90.00
_cell.angle_gamma   90.00
#
_symmetry.space_group_name_H-M   'P 1'
#
loop_
_entity.id
_entity.type
_entity.pdbx_description
1 polymer ?
#
loop_
_entity_poly.entity_id
_entity_poly.type
_entity_poly.pdbx_seq_one_letter_code
_entity_poly.pdbx_strand_id
1 'polypeptide(L)'
;MTNNKYEDLLKLIEEEIEDKYNSNKKLLKILEKIKSGKITYVDAHNFSEELGDIISKILTDKISSGALINGKLEPNIAKLILNPVLKKNHKDVSKVCIAAQDIMNKSNKLGINAVKTKTPKNKINGLIKYASSAEQFDDVKNIFRDAVLTFSQKNVDDFIKVNADFSSKSGLEVTIIRTVKGDCCDWCKNLAGVYDYNDVSSTGTDVYLRHRKCRCLVTYSSSTKKKFENVHTKKELSYEERSEIANKMLNNLLKVKEVE
;
A
#
# COMPACT_ATOMS: atom_id res chain seq x y z
N MET A 1 18.91 24.33 23.88
CA MET A 1 17.46 24.57 24.10
C MET A 1 16.60 24.22 22.88
N THR A 2 17.08 24.39 21.64
CA THR A 2 16.32 24.08 20.41
C THR A 2 16.04 22.60 20.15
N ASN A 3 16.97 21.68 20.47
CA ASN A 3 16.72 20.24 20.31
C ASN A 3 15.57 19.74 21.19
N ASN A 4 15.47 20.21 22.44
CA ASN A 4 14.44 19.77 23.38
C ASN A 4 13.02 20.07 22.85
N LYS A 5 12.80 21.28 22.28
CA LYS A 5 11.50 21.66 21.69
C LYS A 5 11.04 20.68 20.59
N TYR A 6 11.92 20.30 19.67
CA TYR A 6 11.55 19.45 18.54
C TYR A 6 11.51 17.96 18.90
N GLU A 7 12.26 17.55 19.92
CA GLU A 7 12.10 16.23 20.54
C GLU A 7 10.74 16.11 21.23
N ASP A 8 10.29 17.15 21.94
CA ASP A 8 8.96 17.18 22.54
C ASP A 8 7.85 17.24 21.48
N LEU A 9 8.05 17.97 20.39
CA LEU A 9 7.14 17.95 19.24
C LEU A 9 7.03 16.55 18.62
N LEU A 10 8.15 15.84 18.46
CA LEU A 10 8.16 14.45 17.99
C LEU A 10 7.36 13.54 18.94
N LYS A 11 7.59 13.63 20.25
CA LYS A 11 6.83 12.82 21.24
C LYS A 11 5.33 13.08 21.12
N LEU A 12 4.90 14.34 21.06
CA LEU A 12 3.49 14.70 20.88
C LEU A 12 2.90 14.13 19.59
N ILE A 13 3.66 14.15 18.49
CA ILE A 13 3.25 13.53 17.21
C ILE A 13 3.09 12.02 17.37
N GLU A 14 4.06 11.35 18.00
CA GLU A 14 4.04 9.89 18.18
C GLU A 14 2.89 9.45 19.10
N GLU A 15 2.65 10.17 20.20
CA GLU A 15 1.53 9.94 21.12
C GLU A 15 0.19 10.10 20.41
N GLU A 16 -0.03 11.19 19.67
CA GLU A 16 -1.30 11.41 18.98
C GLU A 16 -1.53 10.40 17.85
N ILE A 17 -0.48 9.97 17.16
CA ILE A 17 -0.57 8.88 16.17
C ILE A 17 -1.00 7.59 16.86
N GLU A 18 -0.40 7.26 18.00
CA GLU A 18 -0.68 6.03 18.75
C GLU A 18 -2.11 6.05 19.33
N ASP A 19 -2.57 7.18 19.86
CA ASP A 19 -3.94 7.35 20.34
C ASP A 19 -4.98 7.20 19.22
N LYS A 20 -4.74 7.86 18.07
CA LYS A 20 -5.62 7.73 16.90
C LYS A 20 -5.58 6.33 16.32
N TYR A 21 -4.42 5.67 16.32
CA TYR A 21 -4.28 4.29 15.90
C TYR A 21 -5.11 3.34 16.79
N ASN A 22 -4.94 3.44 18.10
CA ASN A 22 -5.57 2.55 19.08
C ASN A 22 -7.08 2.77 19.22
N SER A 23 -7.59 3.96 18.87
CA SER A 23 -9.02 4.25 18.85
C SER A 23 -9.69 4.00 17.49
N ASN A 24 -8.92 3.70 16.42
CA ASN A 24 -9.47 3.54 15.08
C ASN A 24 -10.12 2.17 14.88
N LYS A 25 -11.45 2.14 14.89
CA LYS A 25 -12.26 0.92 14.70
C LYS A 25 -11.94 0.16 13.39
N LYS A 26 -11.56 0.84 12.31
CA LYS A 26 -11.23 0.16 11.04
C LYS A 26 -9.90 -0.57 11.13
N LEU A 27 -8.87 0.09 11.68
CA LEU A 27 -7.56 -0.53 11.90
C LEU A 27 -7.67 -1.73 12.84
N LEU A 28 -8.39 -1.58 13.96
CA LEU A 28 -8.59 -2.67 14.92
C LEU A 28 -9.30 -3.88 14.28
N LYS A 29 -10.36 -3.67 13.49
CA LYS A 29 -11.06 -4.75 12.76
C LYS A 29 -10.14 -5.50 11.79
N ILE A 30 -9.21 -4.80 11.14
CA ILE A 30 -8.21 -5.42 10.28
C ILE A 30 -7.25 -6.29 11.11
N LEU A 31 -6.80 -5.81 12.26
CA LEU A 31 -5.92 -6.58 13.15
C LEU A 31 -6.62 -7.83 13.72
N GLU A 32 -7.92 -7.79 13.96
CA GLU A 32 -8.72 -8.97 14.32
C GLU A 32 -8.71 -10.02 13.20
N LYS A 33 -8.76 -9.61 11.93
CA LYS A 33 -8.66 -10.54 10.79
C LYS A 33 -7.33 -11.30 10.78
N ILE A 34 -6.24 -10.67 11.22
CA ILE A 34 -4.94 -11.34 11.39
C ILE A 34 -5.08 -12.50 12.38
N LYS A 35 -5.67 -12.24 13.55
CA LYS A 35 -5.87 -13.28 14.60
C LYS A 35 -6.77 -14.42 14.11
N SER A 36 -7.81 -14.09 13.35
CA SER A 36 -8.75 -15.09 12.81
C SER A 36 -8.23 -15.86 11.59
N GLY A 37 -7.04 -15.54 11.07
CA GLY A 37 -6.48 -16.18 9.89
C GLY A 37 -7.19 -15.83 8.58
N LYS A 38 -7.83 -14.65 8.49
CA LYS A 38 -8.65 -14.22 7.34
C LYS A 38 -8.17 -12.92 6.69
N ILE A 39 -6.99 -12.42 7.07
CA ILE A 39 -6.44 -11.16 6.51
C ILE A 39 -6.04 -11.36 5.03
N THR A 40 -6.31 -10.36 4.21
CA THR A 40 -5.99 -10.35 2.77
C THR A 40 -5.16 -9.12 2.38
N TYR A 41 -4.65 -9.09 1.15
CA TYR A 41 -4.01 -7.89 0.61
C TYR A 41 -4.96 -6.69 0.45
N VAL A 42 -6.27 -6.94 0.30
CA VAL A 42 -7.29 -5.87 0.35
C VAL A 42 -7.28 -5.21 1.71
N ASP A 43 -7.22 -6.01 2.78
CA ASP A 43 -7.14 -5.51 4.14
C ASP A 43 -5.81 -4.79 4.42
N ALA A 44 -4.69 -5.30 3.90
CA ALA A 44 -3.39 -4.63 4.00
C ALA A 44 -3.39 -3.25 3.30
N HIS A 45 -4.00 -3.15 2.12
CA HIS A 45 -4.17 -1.87 1.42
C HIS A 45 -5.05 -0.91 2.23
N ASN A 46 -6.21 -1.36 2.70
CA ASN A 46 -7.11 -0.53 3.52
C ASN A 46 -6.45 -0.07 4.83
N PHE A 47 -5.64 -0.93 5.45
CA PHE A 47 -4.84 -0.59 6.62
C PHE A 47 -3.84 0.52 6.30
N SER A 48 -3.11 0.39 5.19
CA SER A 48 -2.13 1.39 4.76
C SER A 48 -2.78 2.73 4.37
N GLU A 49 -3.97 2.70 3.77
CA GLU A 49 -4.73 3.91 3.42
C GLU A 49 -5.15 4.66 4.69
N GLU A 50 -5.74 3.95 5.66
CA GLU A 50 -6.23 4.54 6.90
C GLU A 50 -5.09 5.00 7.83
N LEU A 51 -4.04 4.19 8.01
CA LEU A 51 -2.86 4.57 8.79
C LEU A 51 -2.11 5.74 8.13
N GLY A 52 -1.95 5.70 6.80
CA GLY A 52 -1.34 6.78 6.04
C GLY A 52 -2.10 8.10 6.17
N ASP A 53 -3.43 8.08 6.15
CA ASP A 53 -4.26 9.27 6.36
C ASP A 53 -4.09 9.83 7.77
N ILE A 54 -4.15 9.00 8.82
CA ILE A 54 -3.91 9.40 10.22
C ILE A 54 -2.55 10.10 10.36
N ILE A 55 -1.48 9.44 9.91
CA ILE A 55 -0.12 9.97 10.03
C ILE A 55 0.03 11.26 9.24
N SER A 56 -0.50 11.30 8.00
CA SER A 56 -0.38 12.49 7.15
C SER A 56 -1.06 13.71 7.77
N LYS A 57 -2.26 13.55 8.34
CA LYS A 57 -3.00 14.62 9.01
C LYS A 57 -2.24 15.14 10.21
N ILE A 58 -1.87 14.26 11.14
CA ILE A 58 -1.17 14.64 12.38
C ILE A 58 0.14 15.34 12.07
N LEU A 59 0.94 14.80 11.14
CA LEU A 59 2.18 15.47 10.73
C LEU A 59 1.93 16.88 10.21
N THR A 60 0.93 17.06 9.33
CA THR A 60 0.64 18.39 8.79
C THR A 60 -0.04 19.33 9.77
N ASP A 61 -0.74 18.82 10.77
CA ASP A 61 -1.40 19.63 11.79
C ASP A 61 -0.39 20.12 12.84
N LYS A 62 0.58 19.27 13.23
CA LYS A 62 1.59 19.59 14.24
C LYS A 62 2.81 20.31 13.69
N ILE A 63 3.30 19.89 12.53
CA ILE A 63 4.35 20.60 11.81
C ILE A 63 3.65 21.69 11.02
N SER A 64 3.44 22.85 11.65
CA SER A 64 2.87 24.04 11.00
C SER A 64 3.89 25.17 11.07
N SER A 65 3.75 26.21 10.23
CA SER A 65 4.66 27.35 10.30
C SER A 65 4.68 27.98 11.71
N GLY A 66 3.55 27.98 12.43
CA GLY A 66 3.49 28.48 13.82
C GLY A 66 4.23 27.61 14.85
N ALA A 67 4.40 26.31 14.59
CA ALA A 67 5.15 25.41 15.46
C ALA A 67 6.67 25.50 15.24
N LEU A 68 7.09 26.03 14.08
CA LEU A 68 8.48 26.07 13.61
C LEU A 68 9.13 27.42 13.91
N ILE A 69 10.46 27.42 14.06
CA ILE A 69 11.22 28.68 14.11
C ILE A 69 11.23 29.29 12.70
N ASN A 70 10.79 30.55 12.58
CA ASN A 70 10.65 31.27 11.31
C ASN A 70 9.72 30.59 10.27
N GLY A 71 8.90 29.62 10.69
CA GLY A 71 7.99 28.89 9.80
C GLY A 71 8.62 27.86 8.88
N LYS A 72 9.96 27.74 8.89
CA LYS A 72 10.71 26.82 8.04
C LYS A 72 10.96 25.48 8.72
N LEU A 73 10.70 24.39 8.01
CA LEU A 73 11.07 23.07 8.47
C LEU A 73 12.50 22.77 8.03
N GLU A 74 13.47 23.08 8.88
CA GLU A 74 14.89 22.84 8.57
C GLU A 74 15.19 21.34 8.33
N PRO A 75 16.10 20.99 7.39
CA PRO A 75 16.33 19.59 7.00
C PRO A 75 16.71 18.65 8.15
N ASN A 76 17.47 19.14 9.14
CA ASN A 76 17.82 18.38 10.33
C ASN A 76 16.61 18.11 11.24
N ILE A 77 15.69 19.08 11.38
CA ILE A 77 14.45 18.94 12.14
C ILE A 77 13.45 18.05 11.38
N ALA A 78 13.31 18.21 10.07
CA ALA A 78 12.56 17.30 9.22
C ALA A 78 13.06 15.86 9.39
N LYS A 79 14.37 15.66 9.38
CA LYS A 79 15.00 14.35 9.57
C LYS A 79 14.75 13.78 10.96
N LEU A 80 14.80 14.60 12.01
CA LEU A 80 14.53 14.22 13.39
C LEU A 80 13.10 13.71 13.55
N ILE A 81 12.12 14.45 13.03
CA ILE A 81 10.69 14.13 13.22
C ILE A 81 10.22 13.03 12.26
N LEU A 82 10.52 13.16 10.96
CA LEU A 82 9.90 12.32 9.93
C LEU A 82 10.51 10.92 9.85
N ASN A 83 11.81 10.74 10.15
CA ASN A 83 12.43 9.42 10.09
C ASN A 83 11.77 8.38 10.99
N PRO A 84 11.66 8.59 12.32
CA PRO A 84 11.07 7.59 13.21
C PRO A 84 9.61 7.29 12.82
N VAL A 85 8.82 8.33 12.53
CA VAL A 85 7.41 8.21 12.14
C VAL A 85 7.25 7.39 10.84
N LEU A 86 7.98 7.74 9.77
CA LEU A 86 7.88 7.03 8.48
C LEU A 86 8.46 5.61 8.53
N LYS A 87 9.47 5.37 9.37
CA LYS A 87 9.97 4.01 9.64
C LYS A 87 8.95 3.17 10.39
N LYS A 88 8.27 3.73 11.41
CA LYS A 88 7.20 3.04 12.14
C LYS A 88 6.03 2.72 11.21
N ASN A 89 5.62 3.66 10.35
CA ASN A 89 4.62 3.42 9.31
C ASN A 89 5.00 2.23 8.40
N HIS A 90 6.21 2.23 7.83
CA HIS A 90 6.68 1.10 7.02
C HIS A 90 6.67 -0.22 7.81
N LYS A 91 7.13 -0.21 9.06
CA LYS A 91 7.15 -1.39 9.93
C LYS A 91 5.75 -1.93 10.17
N ASP A 92 4.78 -1.07 10.52
CA ASP A 92 3.43 -1.48 10.87
C ASP A 92 2.65 -1.97 9.65
N VAL A 93 2.76 -1.29 8.50
CA VAL A 93 2.20 -1.81 7.22
C VAL A 93 2.84 -3.14 6.83
N SER A 94 4.17 -3.27 6.96
CA SER A 94 4.87 -4.51 6.61
C SER A 94 4.41 -5.70 7.44
N LYS A 95 4.09 -5.52 8.73
CA LYS A 95 3.53 -6.61 9.57
C LYS A 95 2.22 -7.14 9.02
N VAL A 96 1.32 -6.26 8.59
CA VAL A 96 0.02 -6.66 8.02
C VAL A 96 0.22 -7.37 6.68
N CYS A 97 1.14 -6.87 5.84
CA CYS A 97 1.50 -7.52 4.58
C CYS A 97 2.10 -8.92 4.78
N ILE A 98 2.98 -9.10 5.77
CA ILE A 98 3.55 -10.41 6.12
C ILE A 98 2.44 -11.37 6.50
N ALA A 99 1.52 -10.96 7.38
CA ALA A 99 0.40 -11.80 7.80
C ALA A 99 -0.52 -12.18 6.62
N ALA A 100 -0.85 -11.22 5.75
CA ALA A 100 -1.64 -11.48 4.55
C ALA A 100 -0.95 -12.47 3.61
N GLN A 101 0.36 -12.32 3.42
CA GLN A 101 1.16 -13.19 2.56
C GLN A 101 1.28 -14.62 3.11
N ASP A 102 1.58 -14.76 4.40
CA ASP A 102 1.75 -16.07 5.03
C ASP A 102 0.43 -16.86 4.98
N ILE A 103 -0.70 -16.19 5.19
CA ILE A 103 -2.03 -16.80 5.05
C ILE A 103 -2.30 -17.19 3.60
N MET A 104 -2.01 -16.32 2.64
CA MET A 104 -2.18 -16.64 1.22
C MET A 104 -1.33 -17.86 0.82
N ASN A 105 -0.06 -17.89 1.23
CA ASN A 105 0.84 -19.02 0.99
C ASN A 105 0.27 -20.31 1.58
N LYS A 106 -0.17 -20.26 2.84
CA LYS A 106 -0.77 -21.41 3.53
C LYS A 106 -2.05 -21.90 2.84
N SER A 107 -2.95 -20.98 2.46
CA SER A 107 -4.19 -21.29 1.73
C SER A 107 -3.92 -21.93 0.37
N ASN A 108 -2.84 -21.53 -0.29
CA ASN A 108 -2.39 -22.11 -1.56
C ASN A 108 -1.47 -23.33 -1.38
N LYS A 109 -1.33 -23.84 -0.14
CA LYS A 109 -0.48 -24.98 0.23
C LYS A 109 0.99 -24.81 -0.21
N LEU A 110 1.47 -23.58 -0.21
CA LEU A 110 2.85 -23.24 -0.51
C LEU A 110 3.68 -23.37 0.76
N GLY A 111 4.76 -24.14 0.72
CA GLY A 111 5.70 -24.33 1.83
C GLY A 111 6.69 -23.16 2.03
N ILE A 112 6.28 -21.94 1.70
CA ILE A 112 7.14 -20.75 1.72
C ILE A 112 6.56 -19.67 2.64
N ASN A 113 7.44 -18.94 3.32
CA ASN A 113 7.08 -17.79 4.13
C ASN A 113 7.15 -16.49 3.31
N ALA A 114 6.51 -15.44 3.80
CA ALA A 114 6.59 -14.11 3.23
C ALA A 114 8.03 -13.58 3.20
N VAL A 115 8.42 -13.01 2.06
CA VAL A 115 9.66 -12.26 1.90
C VAL A 115 9.46 -10.85 2.46
N LYS A 116 10.29 -10.48 3.43
CA LYS A 116 10.24 -9.17 4.07
C LYS A 116 10.84 -8.09 3.17
N THR A 117 10.23 -6.91 3.16
CA THR A 117 10.81 -5.74 2.48
C THR A 117 11.73 -4.94 3.40
N LYS A 118 12.81 -4.42 2.83
CA LYS A 118 13.69 -3.47 3.53
C LYS A 118 13.00 -2.12 3.62
N THR A 119 13.27 -1.37 4.69
CA THR A 119 12.82 0.02 4.82
C THR A 119 13.26 0.84 3.61
N PRO A 120 12.35 1.55 2.93
CA PRO A 120 12.66 2.29 1.70
C PRO A 120 13.35 3.64 2.03
N LYS A 121 14.62 3.59 2.45
CA LYS A 121 15.41 4.77 2.89
C LYS A 121 15.37 5.92 1.87
N ASN A 122 15.46 5.62 0.57
CA ASN A 122 15.44 6.64 -0.48
C ASN A 122 14.10 7.38 -0.55
N LYS A 123 12.97 6.66 -0.36
CA LYS A 123 11.63 7.28 -0.35
C LYS A 123 11.45 8.16 0.89
N ILE A 124 11.92 7.70 2.05
CA ILE A 124 11.90 8.50 3.29
C ILE A 124 12.75 9.77 3.13
N ASN A 125 13.97 9.66 2.60
CA ASN A 125 14.82 10.80 2.35
C ASN A 125 14.21 11.78 1.33
N GLY A 126 13.49 11.28 0.32
CA GLY A 126 12.75 12.09 -0.63
C GLY A 126 11.65 12.92 0.04
N LEU A 127 10.87 12.31 0.95
CA LEU A 127 9.86 13.01 1.73
C LEU A 127 10.47 14.06 2.66
N ILE A 128 11.59 13.74 3.33
CA ILE A 128 12.31 14.69 4.18
C ILE A 128 12.77 15.90 3.36
N LYS A 129 13.41 15.66 2.21
CA LYS A 129 13.88 16.72 1.31
C LYS A 129 12.72 17.58 0.81
N TYR A 130 11.59 16.97 0.48
CA TYR A 130 10.41 17.69 0.02
C TYR A 130 9.80 18.57 1.12
N ALA A 131 9.65 18.03 2.33
CA ALA A 131 9.09 18.75 3.47
C ALA A 131 9.93 19.98 3.86
N SER A 132 11.25 19.91 3.67
CA SER A 132 12.18 21.00 3.98
C SER A 132 12.54 21.87 2.77
N SER A 133 11.75 21.85 1.69
CA SER A 133 12.11 22.51 0.43
C SER A 133 11.64 23.96 0.30
N ALA A 134 10.64 24.36 1.08
CA ALA A 134 10.06 25.70 1.06
C ALA A 134 10.50 26.53 2.28
N GLU A 135 10.43 27.86 2.13
CA GLU A 135 10.68 28.79 3.24
C GLU A 135 9.59 28.70 4.31
N GLN A 136 8.34 28.47 3.91
CA GLN A 136 7.25 28.17 4.82
C GLN A 136 6.78 26.73 4.60
N PHE A 137 6.72 25.93 5.67
CA PHE A 137 6.24 24.55 5.55
C PHE A 137 4.80 24.49 5.00
N ASP A 138 3.96 25.46 5.38
CA ASP A 138 2.58 25.53 4.95
C ASP A 138 2.42 25.62 3.42
N ASP A 139 3.42 26.11 2.69
CA ASP A 139 3.43 26.18 1.22
C ASP A 139 3.49 24.78 0.56
N VAL A 140 4.15 23.82 1.21
CA VAL A 140 4.32 22.45 0.72
C VAL A 140 3.42 21.43 1.43
N LYS A 141 2.81 21.84 2.55
CA LYS A 141 2.02 21.00 3.46
C LYS A 141 0.99 20.12 2.76
N ASN A 142 0.22 20.67 1.82
CA ASN A 142 -0.84 19.93 1.13
C ASN A 142 -0.30 18.77 0.26
N ILE A 143 0.76 19.02 -0.50
CA ILE A 143 1.38 18.00 -1.34
C ILE A 143 2.16 17.00 -0.47
N PHE A 144 2.80 17.49 0.59
CA PHE A 144 3.48 16.63 1.56
C PHE A 144 2.51 15.65 2.22
N ARG A 145 1.32 16.11 2.62
CA ARG A 145 0.24 15.26 3.14
C ARG A 145 -0.10 14.13 2.19
N ASP A 146 -0.38 14.45 0.93
CA ASP A 146 -0.68 13.47 -0.11
C ASP A 146 0.46 12.47 -0.32
N ALA A 147 1.71 12.95 -0.25
CA ALA A 147 2.90 12.14 -0.43
C ALA A 147 3.11 11.16 0.74
N VAL A 148 2.85 11.55 1.98
CA VAL A 148 2.92 10.67 3.17
C VAL A 148 1.88 9.56 3.10
N LEU A 149 0.65 9.89 2.71
CA LEU A 149 -0.40 8.89 2.52
C LEU A 149 -0.02 7.90 1.41
N THR A 150 0.43 8.43 0.25
CA THR A 150 0.88 7.61 -0.88
C THR A 150 2.07 6.72 -0.50
N PHE A 151 2.97 7.20 0.35
CA PHE A 151 4.09 6.42 0.87
C PHE A 151 3.61 5.20 1.66
N SER A 152 2.56 5.34 2.49
CA SER A 152 2.01 4.20 3.22
C SER A 152 1.46 3.13 2.27
N GLN A 153 0.68 3.53 1.26
CA GLN A 153 0.12 2.60 0.26
C GLN A 153 1.21 1.94 -0.61
N LYS A 154 2.22 2.70 -1.01
CA LYS A 154 3.37 2.19 -1.78
C LYS A 154 4.15 1.10 -1.04
N ASN A 155 4.13 1.09 0.30
CA ASN A 155 4.76 0.01 1.07
C ASN A 155 4.08 -1.34 0.82
N VAL A 156 2.75 -1.35 0.58
CA VAL A 156 2.01 -2.57 0.21
C VAL A 156 2.42 -3.01 -1.19
N ASP A 157 2.43 -2.10 -2.17
CA ASP A 157 2.79 -2.42 -3.55
C ASP A 157 4.22 -2.95 -3.66
N ASP A 158 5.19 -2.33 -2.96
CA ASP A 158 6.57 -2.79 -2.93
C ASP A 158 6.67 -4.20 -2.32
N PHE A 159 5.86 -4.48 -1.30
CA PHE A 159 5.80 -5.80 -0.67
C PHE A 159 5.25 -6.86 -1.61
N ILE A 160 4.16 -6.53 -2.32
CA ILE A 160 3.58 -7.38 -3.36
C ILE A 160 4.63 -7.66 -4.43
N LYS A 161 5.31 -6.63 -4.94
CA LYS A 161 6.33 -6.79 -5.99
C LYS A 161 7.46 -7.74 -5.55
N VAL A 162 7.98 -7.57 -4.34
CA VAL A 162 9.07 -8.43 -3.82
C VAL A 162 8.62 -9.89 -3.66
N ASN A 163 7.40 -10.14 -3.21
CA ASN A 163 6.91 -11.50 -3.03
C ASN A 163 6.46 -12.15 -4.35
N ALA A 164 5.94 -11.35 -5.29
CA ALA A 164 5.66 -11.77 -6.66
C ALA A 164 6.95 -12.20 -7.38
N ASP A 165 8.02 -11.39 -7.27
CA ASP A 165 9.33 -11.71 -7.82
C ASP A 165 9.90 -13.02 -7.23
N PHE A 166 9.83 -13.17 -5.92
CA PHE A 166 10.25 -14.40 -5.24
C PHE A 166 9.43 -15.62 -5.68
N SER A 167 8.11 -15.47 -5.78
CA SER A 167 7.19 -16.55 -6.18
C SER A 167 7.48 -17.00 -7.61
N SER A 168 7.60 -16.05 -8.55
CA SER A 168 7.94 -16.32 -9.96
C SER A 168 9.30 -17.02 -10.09
N LYS A 169 10.33 -16.52 -9.40
CA LYS A 169 11.66 -17.16 -9.37
C LYS A 169 11.67 -18.55 -8.74
N SER A 170 10.68 -18.83 -7.90
CA SER A 170 10.46 -20.15 -7.29
C SER A 170 9.63 -21.09 -8.19
N GLY A 171 9.34 -20.68 -9.44
CA GLY A 171 8.58 -21.46 -10.42
C GLY A 171 7.07 -21.45 -10.21
N LEU A 172 6.55 -20.57 -9.35
CA LEU A 172 5.11 -20.38 -9.17
C LEU A 172 4.54 -19.48 -10.25
N GLU A 173 3.30 -19.75 -10.63
CA GLU A 173 2.53 -18.80 -11.41
C GLU A 173 2.12 -17.63 -10.53
N VAL A 174 2.23 -16.41 -11.08
CA VAL A 174 1.96 -15.19 -10.33
C VAL A 174 1.07 -14.29 -11.17
N THR A 175 -0.05 -13.89 -10.59
CA THR A 175 -1.01 -12.98 -11.20
C THR A 175 -1.10 -11.70 -10.38
N ILE A 176 -0.91 -10.56 -11.02
CA ILE A 176 -1.12 -9.23 -10.42
C ILE A 176 -2.51 -8.74 -10.80
N ILE A 177 -3.26 -8.26 -9.82
CA ILE A 177 -4.61 -7.74 -10.03
C ILE A 177 -4.62 -6.28 -9.60
N ARG A 178 -5.00 -5.39 -10.51
CA ARG A 178 -5.18 -3.97 -10.23
C ARG A 178 -6.66 -3.62 -10.36
N THR A 179 -7.25 -3.19 -9.26
CA THR A 179 -8.66 -2.81 -9.18
C THR A 179 -8.78 -1.31 -8.91
N VAL A 180 -9.55 -0.63 -9.75
CA VAL A 180 -9.88 0.79 -9.53
C VAL A 180 -10.86 0.97 -8.36
N LYS A 181 -10.80 2.13 -7.70
CA LYS A 181 -11.68 2.47 -6.57
C LYS A 181 -12.25 3.88 -6.79
N GLY A 182 -13.57 4.01 -6.73
CA GLY A 182 -14.31 5.27 -6.90
C GLY A 182 -14.08 5.95 -8.27
N ASP A 183 -14.24 7.27 -8.31
CA ASP A 183 -13.96 8.11 -9.48
C ASP A 183 -12.45 8.29 -9.68
N CYS A 184 -11.81 7.23 -10.16
CA CYS A 184 -10.40 7.24 -10.48
C CYS A 184 -10.13 7.94 -11.84
N CYS A 185 -8.91 8.47 -12.02
CA CYS A 185 -8.53 9.11 -13.28
C CYS A 185 -8.38 8.08 -14.42
N ASP A 186 -8.43 8.55 -15.66
CA ASP A 186 -8.40 7.66 -16.84
C ASP A 186 -7.11 6.87 -16.95
N TRP A 187 -5.98 7.44 -16.52
CA TRP A 187 -4.72 6.69 -16.45
C TRP A 187 -4.82 5.49 -15.49
N CYS A 188 -5.51 5.63 -14.35
CA CYS A 188 -5.75 4.49 -13.46
C CYS A 188 -6.73 3.47 -14.04
N LYS A 189 -7.76 3.92 -14.76
CA LYS A 189 -8.70 3.03 -15.46
C LYS A 189 -7.97 2.18 -16.50
N ASN A 190 -7.07 2.79 -17.27
CA ASN A 190 -6.30 2.10 -18.30
C ASN A 190 -5.28 1.09 -17.73
N LEU A 191 -4.87 1.23 -16.46
CA LEU A 191 -4.01 0.28 -15.77
C LEU A 191 -4.79 -0.78 -14.98
N ALA A 192 -6.12 -0.74 -14.97
CA ALA A 192 -6.93 -1.75 -14.29
C ALA A 192 -6.91 -3.05 -15.09
N GLY A 193 -6.73 -4.18 -14.40
CA GLY A 193 -6.66 -5.46 -15.09
C GLY A 193 -6.06 -6.58 -14.27
N VAL A 194 -5.97 -7.73 -14.92
CA VAL A 194 -5.35 -8.95 -14.43
C VAL A 194 -4.15 -9.22 -15.34
N TYR A 195 -2.97 -9.40 -14.74
CA TYR A 195 -1.71 -9.49 -15.46
C TYR A 195 -0.93 -10.73 -15.03
N ASP A 196 -0.36 -11.47 -15.99
CA ASP A 196 0.72 -12.41 -15.69
C ASP A 196 1.96 -11.62 -15.26
N TYR A 197 2.55 -12.00 -14.13
CA TYR A 197 3.75 -11.33 -13.64
C TYR A 197 4.91 -11.39 -14.64
N ASN A 198 5.08 -12.47 -15.40
CA ASN A 198 6.17 -12.60 -16.37
C ASN A 198 6.06 -11.53 -17.46
N ASP A 199 4.83 -11.25 -17.93
CA ASP A 199 4.56 -10.24 -18.95
C ASP A 199 4.82 -8.80 -18.45
N VAL A 200 4.53 -8.53 -17.17
CA VAL A 200 4.69 -7.19 -16.58
C VAL A 200 6.00 -7.00 -15.81
N SER A 201 6.76 -8.07 -15.60
CA SER A 201 8.07 -8.03 -14.94
C SER A 201 9.15 -7.44 -15.87
N SER A 202 9.03 -7.69 -17.18
CA SER A 202 9.97 -7.24 -18.21
C SER A 202 9.72 -5.80 -18.67
N THR A 203 8.49 -5.28 -18.57
CA THR A 203 8.08 -3.95 -19.02
C THR A 203 8.31 -2.82 -18.01
N GLY A 204 8.79 -3.12 -16.80
CA GLY A 204 9.23 -2.08 -15.88
C GLY A 204 8.10 -1.37 -15.11
N THR A 205 7.19 -2.13 -14.49
CA THR A 205 6.43 -1.73 -13.28
C THR A 205 5.24 -0.78 -13.39
N ASP A 206 4.69 -0.49 -14.57
CA ASP A 206 3.54 0.43 -14.70
C ASP A 206 2.34 0.02 -13.84
N VAL A 207 2.07 -1.29 -13.73
CA VAL A 207 0.98 -1.83 -12.91
C VAL A 207 1.12 -1.52 -11.40
N TYR A 208 2.31 -1.17 -10.93
CA TYR A 208 2.57 -0.78 -9.53
C TYR A 208 2.69 0.73 -9.35
N LEU A 209 2.65 1.53 -10.42
CA LEU A 209 2.78 2.98 -10.33
C LEU A 209 1.51 3.61 -9.76
N ARG A 210 1.70 4.64 -8.93
CA ARG A 210 0.63 5.44 -8.34
C ARG A 210 0.89 6.90 -8.68
N HIS A 211 -0.13 7.58 -9.18
CA HIS A 211 -0.12 9.04 -9.25
C HIS A 211 -0.56 9.65 -7.92
N ARG A 212 -0.44 10.98 -7.80
CA ARG A 212 -0.90 11.74 -6.63
C ARG A 212 -2.40 11.49 -6.37
N LYS A 213 -2.77 11.15 -5.13
CA LYS A 213 -4.15 10.82 -4.70
C LYS A 213 -4.73 9.50 -5.25
N CYS A 214 -3.95 8.64 -5.88
CA CYS A 214 -4.43 7.33 -6.30
C CYS A 214 -4.83 6.45 -5.08
N ARG A 215 -6.04 5.88 -5.10
CA ARG A 215 -6.54 4.91 -4.09
C ARG A 215 -6.78 3.51 -4.63
N CYS A 216 -6.42 3.27 -5.89
CA CYS A 216 -6.60 1.98 -6.55
C CYS A 216 -5.89 0.86 -5.77
N LEU A 217 -6.48 -0.32 -5.79
CA LEU A 217 -5.97 -1.48 -5.11
C LEU A 217 -5.04 -2.25 -6.06
N VAL A 218 -3.90 -2.69 -5.54
CA VAL A 218 -3.06 -3.69 -6.20
C VAL A 218 -3.00 -4.88 -5.27
N THR A 219 -3.39 -6.06 -5.74
CA THR A 219 -3.24 -7.34 -5.05
C THR A 219 -2.51 -8.31 -5.95
N TYR A 220 -2.16 -9.47 -5.40
CA TYR A 220 -1.62 -10.54 -6.21
C TYR A 220 -2.00 -11.92 -5.68
N SER A 221 -1.87 -12.92 -6.53
CA SER A 221 -2.06 -14.34 -6.22
C SER A 221 -0.89 -15.15 -6.78
N SER A 222 -0.45 -16.17 -6.06
CA SER A 222 0.53 -17.15 -6.56
C SER A 222 0.06 -18.58 -6.34
N SER A 223 0.25 -19.45 -7.33
CA SER A 223 -0.20 -20.85 -7.26
C SER A 223 0.72 -21.83 -7.98
N THR A 224 0.56 -23.12 -7.69
CA THR A 224 1.33 -24.23 -8.28
C THR A 224 0.74 -24.82 -9.57
N LYS A 225 -0.44 -24.38 -10.01
CA LYS A 225 -1.18 -25.07 -11.10
C LYS A 225 -1.13 -24.33 -12.43
N LYS A 226 -0.32 -24.87 -13.36
CA LYS A 226 -0.24 -24.47 -14.78
C LYS A 226 -1.46 -24.75 -15.65
N LYS A 227 -2.57 -25.26 -15.09
CA LYS A 227 -3.72 -25.74 -15.86
C LYS A 227 -5.01 -25.68 -15.06
N PHE A 228 -6.04 -25.09 -15.64
CA PHE A 228 -7.38 -25.00 -15.06
C PHE A 228 -8.30 -25.99 -15.78
N GLU A 229 -8.89 -26.93 -15.06
CA GLU A 229 -9.84 -27.88 -15.63
C GLU A 229 -11.27 -27.39 -15.34
N ASN A 230 -12.09 -27.25 -16.36
CA ASN A 230 -13.52 -26.97 -16.19
C ASN A 230 -14.17 -28.15 -15.45
N VAL A 231 -14.80 -27.90 -14.29
CA VAL A 231 -15.31 -28.98 -13.42
C VAL A 231 -16.43 -29.80 -14.08
N HIS A 232 -17.19 -29.20 -15.00
CA HIS A 232 -18.29 -29.85 -15.72
C HIS A 232 -17.87 -30.45 -17.06
N THR A 233 -16.97 -29.82 -17.80
CA THR A 233 -16.55 -30.28 -19.13
C THR A 233 -15.20 -31.01 -19.16
N LYS A 234 -14.48 -31.03 -18.03
CA LYS A 234 -13.15 -31.64 -17.86
C LYS A 234 -12.09 -31.11 -18.84
N LYS A 235 -12.39 -29.99 -19.50
CA LYS A 235 -11.51 -29.36 -20.49
C LYS A 235 -10.49 -28.48 -19.78
N GLU A 236 -9.22 -28.64 -20.15
CA GLU A 236 -8.17 -27.72 -19.75
C GLU A 236 -8.39 -26.36 -20.43
N LEU A 237 -8.41 -25.30 -19.64
CA LEU A 237 -8.56 -23.91 -20.06
C LEU A 237 -7.21 -23.22 -19.97
N SER A 238 -6.88 -22.51 -21.04
CA SER A 238 -5.78 -21.57 -21.11
C SER A 238 -6.05 -20.32 -20.26
N TYR A 239 -5.00 -19.52 -20.07
CA TYR A 239 -5.08 -18.27 -19.32
C TYR A 239 -6.00 -17.25 -20.02
N GLU A 240 -5.91 -17.13 -21.35
CA GLU A 240 -6.76 -16.23 -22.13
C GLU A 240 -8.25 -16.60 -21.97
N GLU A 241 -8.58 -17.88 -22.09
CA GLU A 241 -9.95 -18.38 -21.95
C GLU A 241 -10.52 -18.06 -20.55
N ARG A 242 -9.71 -18.16 -19.49
CA ARG A 242 -10.16 -17.81 -18.13
C ARG A 242 -10.37 -16.31 -17.95
N SER A 243 -9.46 -15.49 -18.47
CA SER A 243 -9.55 -14.02 -18.38
C SER A 243 -10.81 -13.51 -19.09
N GLU A 244 -11.12 -14.05 -20.27
CA GLU A 244 -12.35 -13.74 -20.99
C GLU A 244 -13.63 -14.13 -20.22
N ILE A 245 -13.65 -15.30 -19.58
CA ILE A 245 -14.78 -15.76 -18.78
C ILE A 245 -14.97 -14.85 -17.55
N ALA A 246 -13.89 -14.49 -16.86
CA ALA A 246 -13.95 -13.61 -15.69
C ALA A 246 -14.43 -12.20 -16.06
N ASN A 247 -13.95 -11.65 -17.19
CA ASN A 247 -14.39 -10.36 -17.70
C ASN A 247 -15.86 -10.37 -18.15
N LYS A 248 -16.33 -11.46 -18.77
CA LYS A 248 -17.76 -11.64 -19.09
C LYS A 248 -18.63 -11.70 -17.84
N MET A 249 -18.21 -12.42 -16.81
CA MET A 249 -18.96 -12.49 -15.54
C MET A 249 -19.01 -11.14 -14.83
N LEU A 250 -17.91 -10.40 -14.81
CA LEU A 250 -17.84 -9.06 -14.24
C LEU A 250 -18.74 -8.07 -15.01
N ASN A 251 -18.71 -8.10 -16.34
CA ASN A 251 -19.57 -7.25 -17.18
C ASN A 251 -21.06 -7.58 -17.00
N ASN A 252 -21.42 -8.84 -16.81
CA ASN A 252 -22.81 -9.22 -16.51
C ASN A 252 -23.24 -8.76 -15.11
N LEU A 253 -22.35 -8.83 -14.10
CA LEU A 253 -22.62 -8.31 -12.76
C LEU A 253 -22.78 -6.78 -12.73
N LEU A 254 -22.06 -6.06 -13.60
CA LEU A 254 -22.20 -4.61 -13.74
C LEU A 254 -23.49 -4.22 -14.46
N LYS A 255 -23.90 -4.96 -15.49
CA LYS A 255 -25.19 -4.76 -16.18
C LYS A 255 -26.41 -5.00 -15.29
N VAL A 256 -26.33 -5.94 -14.34
CA VAL A 256 -27.42 -6.19 -13.38
C VAL A 256 -27.60 -5.03 -12.40
N LYS A 257 -26.57 -4.22 -12.16
CA LYS A 257 -26.63 -3.04 -11.28
C LYS A 257 -27.10 -1.75 -11.95
N GLU A 258 -27.23 -1.72 -13.27
CA GLU A 258 -27.76 -0.56 -14.01
C GLU A 258 -29.28 -0.63 -14.22
N VAL A 259 -29.94 -1.68 -13.71
CA VAL A 259 -31.39 -1.91 -13.82
C VAL A 259 -32.09 -1.94 -12.45
N GLU A 260 -31.41 -1.50 -11.38
CA GLU A 260 -32.00 -1.28 -10.03
C GLU A 260 -31.99 0.22 -9.66
#